data_AF-A0A352BGZ3-F1
#
_entry.id   AF-A0A352BGZ3-F1
#
_cell.length_a   1.000
_cell.length_b   1.000
_cell.length_c   1.000
_cell.angle_alpha   90.00
_cell.angle_beta   90.00
_cell.angle_gamma   90.00
#
_symmetry.space_group_name_H-M   'P 1'
#
loop_
_entity.id
_entity.type
_entity.pdbx_description
1 polymer ?
#
loop_
_entity_poly.entity_id
_entity_poly.type
_entity_poly.pdbx_seq_one_letter_code
_entity_poly.pdbx_strand_id
1 'polypeptide(L)'
;MFIIGQVDHLIFRNEENGYTVAVVDNNGDFLTCVGKFPSVTAGQRVEIEGTLVKNKYGQQISVQSVKVLPPNNVEGIYKYLSSGLIKGVREGLAEKIVDEFGEDTLTVIEYQPMELAKVRGISKEKAVQIANSFKELKEMQDSVMFLQNYNISTNLAIKIYKTYFGKTKDVLKTNPYKLVEDVDGIGFLTADKIAQKIGIPANSPFRFRAGILFALKDNSDKNGNTYITKKLLLENVSKLL
;
A
#
# COMPACT_ATOMS: atom_id res chain seq x y z
N MET A 1 16.15 -14.43 6.28
CA MET A 1 16.93 -13.36 6.92
C MET A 1 15.98 -12.21 7.17
N PHE A 2 16.09 -11.60 8.35
CA PHE A 2 15.23 -10.52 8.79
C PHE A 2 16.12 -9.38 9.29
N ILE A 3 15.93 -8.17 8.78
CA ILE A 3 16.69 -6.98 9.18
C ILE A 3 15.74 -5.80 9.43
N ILE A 4 16.15 -4.93 10.35
CA ILE A 4 15.48 -3.64 10.61
C ILE A 4 16.54 -2.56 10.51
N GLY A 5 16.41 -1.66 9.54
CA GLY A 5 17.42 -0.65 9.27
C GLY A 5 16.84 0.62 8.68
N GLN A 6 17.70 1.59 8.41
CA GLN A 6 17.35 2.84 7.73
C GLN A 6 17.78 2.77 6.27
N VAL A 7 16.92 3.20 5.35
CA VAL A 7 17.30 3.33 3.94
C VAL A 7 18.32 4.45 3.84
N ASP A 8 19.56 4.13 3.50
CA ASP A 8 20.63 5.11 3.31
C ASP A 8 20.41 5.84 1.99
N HIS A 9 20.36 5.10 0.87
CA HIS A 9 19.99 5.61 -0.43
C HIS A 9 19.37 4.53 -1.34
N LEU A 10 18.72 4.98 -2.41
CA LEU A 10 18.20 4.11 -3.47
C LEU A 10 19.16 4.14 -4.65
N ILE A 11 19.68 2.98 -5.06
CA ILE A 11 20.49 2.84 -6.27
C ILE A 11 19.59 2.88 -7.51
N PHE A 12 18.43 2.25 -7.43
CA PHE A 12 17.45 2.20 -8.52
C PHE A 12 16.04 1.99 -7.98
N ARG A 13 15.06 2.59 -8.66
CA ARG A 13 13.64 2.35 -8.41
C ARG A 13 12.86 2.41 -9.72
N ASN A 14 12.03 1.40 -9.95
CA ASN A 14 11.01 1.41 -10.97
C ASN A 14 9.67 1.81 -10.33
N GLU A 15 9.17 3.00 -10.67
CA GLU A 15 7.94 3.56 -10.08
C GLU A 15 6.66 2.81 -10.47
N GLU A 16 6.68 2.06 -11.58
CA GLU A 16 5.50 1.33 -12.06
C GLU A 16 5.26 0.03 -11.27
N ASN A 17 6.32 -0.73 -11.02
CA ASN A 17 6.23 -2.06 -10.44
C ASN A 17 6.84 -2.18 -9.04
N GLY A 18 7.43 -1.09 -8.51
CA GLY A 18 8.03 -1.02 -7.18
C GLY A 18 9.34 -1.77 -7.04
N TYR A 19 9.94 -2.25 -8.13
CA TYR A 19 11.25 -2.89 -8.10
C TYR A 19 12.31 -1.87 -7.70
N THR A 20 13.00 -2.16 -6.61
CA THR A 20 13.92 -1.24 -5.96
C THR A 20 15.21 -1.98 -5.59
N VAL A 21 16.32 -1.28 -5.81
CA VAL A 21 17.64 -1.63 -5.29
C VAL A 21 17.97 -0.55 -4.26
N ALA A 22 17.92 -0.91 -2.98
CA ALA A 22 18.14 -0.01 -1.86
C ALA A 22 19.37 -0.46 -1.07
N VAL A 23 20.14 0.50 -0.56
CA VAL A 23 21.15 0.24 0.48
C VAL A 23 20.50 0.57 1.81
N VAL A 24 20.54 -0.40 2.73
CA VAL A 24 19.94 -0.27 4.06
C VAL A 24 21.05 -0.36 5.10
N ASP A 25 21.16 0.67 5.92
CA ASP A 25 22.00 0.69 7.11
C ASP A 25 21.31 -0.09 8.25
N ASN A 26 21.89 -1.22 8.62
CA ASN A 26 21.49 -2.05 9.73
C ASN A 26 22.52 -1.93 10.87
N ASN A 27 22.46 -0.83 11.62
CA ASN A 27 23.35 -0.52 12.75
C ASN A 27 24.84 -0.48 12.38
N GLY A 28 25.16 0.19 11.27
CA GLY A 28 26.51 0.35 10.73
C GLY A 28 26.90 -0.67 9.65
N ASP A 29 26.07 -1.70 9.44
CA ASP A 29 26.25 -2.67 8.35
C ASP A 29 25.37 -2.32 7.16
N PHE A 30 26.00 -1.98 6.02
CA PHE A 30 25.30 -1.54 4.81
C PHE A 30 24.98 -2.72 3.91
N LEU A 31 23.69 -3.07 3.83
CA LEU A 31 23.19 -4.22 3.10
C LEU A 31 22.46 -3.80 1.83
N THR A 32 22.88 -4.34 0.68
CA THR A 32 22.16 -4.14 -0.58
C THR A 32 20.93 -5.03 -0.64
N CYS A 33 19.75 -4.43 -0.70
CA CYS A 33 18.46 -5.11 -0.72
C CYS A 33 17.79 -4.92 -2.08
N VAL A 34 17.38 -6.03 -2.71
CA VAL A 34 16.85 -6.06 -4.07
C VAL A 34 15.51 -6.79 -4.10
N GLY A 35 14.46 -6.11 -4.57
CA GLY A 35 13.14 -6.71 -4.75
C GLY A 35 12.06 -5.65 -4.88
N LYS A 36 10.82 -5.97 -4.51
CA LYS A 36 9.72 -4.99 -4.57
C LYS A 36 9.55 -4.30 -3.23
N PHE A 37 9.55 -2.97 -3.26
CA PHE A 37 9.41 -2.14 -2.08
C PHE A 37 8.13 -1.30 -2.17
N PRO A 38 7.51 -0.97 -1.02
CA PRO A 38 6.56 0.13 -0.93
C PRO A 38 7.22 1.47 -1.34
N SER A 39 6.44 2.55 -1.36
CA SER A 39 7.02 3.89 -1.55
C SER A 39 7.90 4.27 -0.38
N VAL A 40 9.18 3.91 -0.47
CA VAL A 40 10.25 4.30 0.46
C VAL A 40 11.17 5.38 -0.10
N THR A 41 11.66 6.27 0.77
CA THR A 41 12.70 7.27 0.49
C THR A 41 13.91 7.09 1.41
N ALA A 42 15.04 7.69 1.06
CA ALA A 42 16.19 7.78 1.94
C ALA A 42 15.79 8.37 3.31
N GLY A 43 16.42 7.87 4.36
CA GLY A 43 16.15 8.21 5.76
C GLY A 43 14.96 7.47 6.40
N GLN A 44 14.14 6.73 5.65
CA GLN A 44 13.03 5.97 6.24
C GLN A 44 13.50 4.64 6.82
N ARG A 45 12.89 4.23 7.93
CA ARG A 45 13.13 2.92 8.52
C ARG A 45 12.31 1.85 7.83
N VAL A 46 12.91 0.71 7.62
CA VAL A 46 12.29 -0.45 6.99
C VAL A 46 12.62 -1.72 7.75
N GLU A 47 11.63 -2.59 7.81
CA GLU A 47 11.76 -3.99 8.17
C GLU A 47 11.75 -4.80 6.87
N ILE A 48 12.77 -5.64 6.67
CA ILE A 48 12.95 -6.42 5.45
C ILE A 48 13.09 -7.89 5.81
N GLU A 49 12.31 -8.72 5.13
CA GLU A 49 12.47 -10.17 5.13
C GLU A 49 12.93 -10.63 3.75
N GLY A 50 13.92 -11.51 3.72
CA GLY A 50 14.46 -12.03 2.46
C GLY A 50 15.51 -13.11 2.63
N THR A 51 16.13 -13.49 1.51
CA THR A 51 17.22 -14.47 1.47
C THR A 51 18.52 -13.80 1.05
N LEU A 52 19.61 -14.14 1.75
CA LEU A 52 20.93 -13.68 1.35
C LEU A 52 21.35 -14.44 0.09
N VAL A 53 21.66 -13.72 -0.98
CA VAL A 53 22.11 -14.24 -2.26
C VAL A 53 23.47 -13.63 -2.60
N LYS A 54 24.32 -14.40 -3.28
CA LYS A 54 25.60 -13.92 -3.78
C LYS A 54 25.56 -13.95 -5.30
N ASN A 55 25.84 -12.81 -5.94
CA ASN A 55 25.93 -12.71 -7.39
C ASN A 55 27.22 -12.01 -7.80
N LYS A 56 27.37 -11.71 -9.10
CA LYS A 56 28.53 -11.00 -9.66
C LYS A 56 28.76 -9.60 -9.08
N TYR A 57 27.78 -9.02 -8.39
CA TYR A 57 27.84 -7.70 -7.76
C TYR A 57 28.04 -7.77 -6.23
N GLY A 58 28.24 -8.96 -5.67
CA GLY A 58 28.48 -9.16 -4.23
C GLY A 58 27.32 -9.83 -3.50
N GLN A 59 27.29 -9.67 -2.18
CA GLN A 59 26.21 -10.16 -1.32
C GLN A 59 25.04 -9.17 -1.36
N GLN A 60 23.84 -9.71 -1.58
CA GLN A 60 22.60 -8.94 -1.63
C GLN A 60 21.50 -9.70 -0.92
N ILE A 61 20.50 -9.00 -0.40
CA ILE A 61 19.28 -9.61 0.13
C ILE A 61 18.25 -9.61 -1.00
N SER A 62 17.85 -10.79 -1.44
CA SER A 62 16.66 -10.95 -2.27
C SER A 62 15.43 -10.79 -1.39
N VAL A 63 14.77 -9.65 -1.54
CA VAL A 63 13.68 -9.21 -0.69
C VAL A 63 12.39 -9.95 -1.03
N GLN A 64 11.76 -10.51 -0.01
CA GLN A 64 10.46 -11.18 -0.10
C GLN A 64 9.34 -10.28 0.44
N SER A 65 9.60 -9.54 1.53
CA SER A 65 8.67 -8.58 2.10
C SER A 65 9.42 -7.35 2.63
N VAL A 66 8.76 -6.19 2.56
CA VAL A 66 9.26 -4.94 3.14
C VAL A 66 8.12 -4.22 3.81
N LYS A 67 8.35 -3.77 5.03
CA LYS A 67 7.46 -2.90 5.79
C LYS A 67 8.16 -1.59 6.08
N VAL A 68 7.54 -0.46 5.72
CA VAL A 68 8.02 0.85 6.20
C VAL A 68 7.62 0.98 7.66
N LEU A 69 8.60 1.23 8.51
CA LEU A 69 8.38 1.45 9.92
C LEU A 69 8.22 2.95 10.20
N PRO A 70 7.40 3.31 11.19
CA PRO A 70 7.41 4.66 11.71
C PRO A 70 8.81 5.04 12.21
N PRO A 71 9.19 6.34 12.14
CA PRO A 71 10.43 6.81 12.71
C PRO A 71 10.44 6.60 14.23
N ASN A 72 11.62 6.39 14.80
CA ASN A 72 11.82 6.19 16.24
C ASN A 72 12.76 7.23 16.86
N ASN A 73 13.24 8.19 16.09
CA ASN A 73 14.05 9.30 16.59
C ASN A 73 13.28 10.61 16.44
N VAL A 74 13.63 11.57 17.28
CA VAL A 74 12.97 12.88 17.39
C VAL A 74 12.88 13.59 16.03
N GLU A 75 13.97 13.65 15.26
CA GLU A 75 14.00 14.33 13.96
C GLU A 75 13.05 13.67 12.94
N GLY A 76 13.06 12.34 12.86
CA GLY A 76 12.21 11.57 11.96
C GLY A 76 10.74 11.70 12.33
N ILE A 77 10.41 11.66 13.62
CA ILE A 77 9.04 11.86 14.13
C ILE A 77 8.55 13.26 13.76
N TYR A 78 9.37 14.30 13.99
CA TYR A 78 9.02 15.66 13.60
C TYR A 78 8.73 15.79 12.10
N LYS A 79 9.61 15.26 11.23
CA LYS A 79 9.39 15.27 9.77
C LYS A 79 8.12 14.51 9.39
N TYR A 80 7.86 13.38 10.04
CA TYR A 80 6.69 12.56 9.80
C TYR A 80 5.39 13.30 10.17
N LEU A 81 5.33 13.94 11.33
CA LEU A 81 4.18 14.76 11.73
C LEU A 81 4.00 16.02 10.85
N SER A 82 5.11 16.64 10.44
CA SER A 82 5.12 17.88 9.63
C SER A 82 4.77 17.65 8.17
N SER A 83 4.91 16.42 7.66
CA SER A 83 4.64 16.03 6.27
C SER A 83 3.22 16.32 5.76
N GLY A 84 2.29 16.61 6.66
CA GLY A 84 0.89 16.85 6.36
C GLY A 84 0.07 15.58 6.16
N LEU A 85 0.67 14.39 6.34
CA LEU A 85 -0.01 13.10 6.29
C LEU A 85 -1.07 12.95 7.38
N ILE A 86 -0.84 13.54 8.55
CA ILE A 86 -1.79 13.56 9.67
C ILE A 86 -2.56 14.88 9.63
N LYS A 87 -3.87 14.80 9.46
CA LYS A 87 -4.74 15.98 9.44
C LYS A 87 -4.71 16.67 10.80
N GLY A 88 -4.63 17.99 10.77
CA GLY A 88 -4.60 18.82 11.99
C GLY A 88 -3.21 19.01 12.60
N VAL A 89 -2.18 18.34 12.08
CA VAL A 89 -0.76 18.53 12.46
C VAL A 89 0.02 19.13 11.28
N ARG A 90 0.79 20.18 11.57
CA ARG A 90 1.68 20.92 10.67
C ARG A 90 2.92 21.31 11.47
N GLU A 91 3.96 21.79 10.81
CA GLU A 91 5.28 22.15 11.40
C GLU A 91 5.20 22.71 12.83
N GLY A 92 4.53 23.86 13.04
CA GLY A 92 4.50 24.48 14.38
C GLY A 92 3.69 23.74 15.45
N LEU A 93 2.85 22.77 15.09
CA LEU A 93 2.20 21.88 16.08
C LEU A 93 3.00 20.59 16.24
N ALA A 94 3.59 20.07 15.16
CA ALA A 94 4.47 18.92 15.19
C ALA A 94 5.66 19.16 16.12
N GLU A 95 6.30 20.33 16.03
CA GLU A 95 7.40 20.75 16.90
C GLU A 95 6.99 20.62 18.37
N LYS A 96 5.89 21.27 18.77
CA LYS A 96 5.40 21.26 20.16
C LYS A 96 5.02 19.88 20.68
N ILE A 97 4.46 19.02 19.82
CA ILE A 97 4.13 17.65 20.20
C ILE A 97 5.42 16.87 20.47
N VAL A 98 6.41 17.01 19.58
CA VAL A 98 7.69 16.31 19.70
C VAL A 98 8.52 16.84 20.85
N ASP A 99 8.47 18.14 21.16
CA ASP A 99 9.14 18.73 22.32
C ASP A 99 8.58 18.17 23.65
N GLU A 100 7.27 17.90 23.71
CA GLU A 100 6.61 17.37 24.91
C GLU A 100 6.86 15.88 25.10
N PHE A 101 6.81 15.08 24.02
CA PHE A 101 6.81 13.61 24.11
C PHE A 101 8.06 12.93 23.53
N GLY A 102 8.94 13.65 22.85
CA GLY A 102 10.17 13.12 22.27
C GLY A 102 9.94 11.90 21.38
N GLU A 103 10.70 10.83 21.64
CA GLU A 103 10.61 9.57 20.89
C GLU A 103 9.30 8.81 21.13
N ASP A 104 8.60 9.08 22.24
CA ASP A 104 7.33 8.44 22.59
C ASP A 104 6.12 9.05 21.87
N THR A 105 6.32 10.13 21.11
CA THR A 105 5.25 10.88 20.43
C THR A 105 4.25 10.00 19.68
N LEU A 106 4.73 9.07 18.84
CA LEU A 106 3.84 8.23 18.03
C LEU A 106 3.06 7.22 18.91
N THR A 107 3.70 6.72 19.97
CA THR A 107 3.08 5.85 20.97
C THR A 107 1.97 6.58 21.72
N VAL A 108 2.21 7.84 22.10
CA VAL A 108 1.22 8.70 22.76
C VAL A 108 0.03 8.95 21.84
N ILE A 109 0.27 9.30 20.57
CA ILE A 109 -0.81 9.49 19.58
C ILE A 109 -1.66 8.23 19.43
N GLU A 110 -1.06 7.05 19.43
CA GLU A 110 -1.75 5.79 19.20
C GLU A 110 -2.53 5.29 20.41
N TYR A 111 -1.92 5.29 21.59
CA TYR A 111 -2.44 4.58 22.77
C TYR A 111 -2.92 5.50 23.89
N GLN A 112 -2.42 6.74 23.94
CA GLN A 112 -2.74 7.70 25.00
C GLN A 112 -3.10 9.07 24.42
N PRO A 113 -4.03 9.15 23.46
CA PRO A 113 -4.23 10.37 22.69
C PRO A 113 -4.64 11.57 23.55
N MET A 114 -5.31 11.33 24.68
CA MET A 114 -5.72 12.39 25.62
C MET A 114 -4.54 13.17 26.22
N GLU A 115 -3.34 12.57 26.27
CA GLU A 115 -2.13 13.24 26.75
C GLU A 115 -1.72 14.38 25.82
N LEU A 116 -2.05 14.31 24.52
CA LEU A 116 -1.79 15.39 23.57
C LEU A 116 -2.44 16.72 24.00
N ALA A 117 -3.50 16.70 24.81
CA ALA A 117 -4.13 17.90 25.34
C ALA A 117 -3.27 18.69 26.34
N LYS A 118 -2.13 18.14 26.79
CA LYS A 118 -1.09 18.86 27.54
C LYS A 118 -0.37 19.88 26.66
N VAL A 119 -0.29 19.62 25.36
CA VAL A 119 0.40 20.48 24.40
C VAL A 119 -0.43 21.72 24.09
N ARG A 120 0.17 22.90 24.26
CA ARG A 120 -0.49 24.18 23.98
C ARG A 120 -0.99 24.26 22.53
N GLY A 121 -2.30 24.39 22.35
CA GLY A 121 -2.95 24.45 21.04
C GLY A 121 -3.64 23.15 20.61
N ILE A 122 -3.67 22.14 21.49
CA ILE A 122 -4.41 20.90 21.31
C ILE A 122 -5.52 20.82 22.37
N SER A 123 -6.77 20.85 21.94
CA SER A 123 -7.91 20.50 22.80
C SER A 123 -8.09 18.97 22.85
N LYS A 124 -8.91 18.48 23.80
CA LYS A 124 -9.26 17.05 23.86
C LYS A 124 -9.89 16.55 22.56
N GLU A 125 -10.74 17.37 21.94
CA GLU A 125 -11.37 17.04 20.65
C GLU A 125 -10.32 16.95 19.54
N LYS A 126 -9.37 17.90 19.51
CA LYS A 126 -8.28 17.89 18.52
C LYS A 126 -7.33 16.71 18.71
N ALA A 127 -7.06 16.33 19.96
CA ALA A 127 -6.29 15.14 20.30
C ALA A 127 -6.93 13.86 19.71
N VAL A 128 -8.23 13.70 19.89
CA VAL A 128 -9.00 12.58 19.28
C VAL A 128 -8.95 12.63 17.76
N GLN A 129 -9.06 13.81 17.15
CA GLN A 129 -8.95 13.95 15.68
C GLN A 129 -7.57 13.55 15.15
N ILE A 130 -6.49 13.97 15.82
CA ILE A 130 -5.11 13.60 15.46
C ILE A 130 -4.94 12.08 15.54
N ALA A 131 -5.39 11.46 16.62
CA ALA A 131 -5.32 10.02 16.83
C ALA A 131 -6.08 9.23 15.76
N ASN A 132 -7.31 9.66 15.42
CA ASN A 132 -8.08 9.04 14.35
C ASN A 132 -7.40 9.19 13.00
N SER A 133 -6.86 10.37 12.67
CA SER A 133 -6.14 10.57 11.42
C SER A 133 -4.86 9.73 11.35
N PHE A 134 -4.15 9.54 12.47
CA PHE A 134 -2.98 8.68 12.54
C PHE A 134 -3.36 7.21 12.34
N LYS A 135 -4.45 6.76 12.97
CA LYS A 135 -4.99 5.41 12.79
C LYS A 135 -5.40 5.14 11.34
N GLU A 136 -6.13 6.06 10.70
CA GLU A 136 -6.54 5.94 9.30
C GLU A 136 -5.33 5.86 8.35
N LEU A 137 -4.26 6.60 8.63
CA LEU A 137 -3.01 6.56 7.87
C LEU A 137 -2.32 5.19 8.00
N LYS A 138 -2.28 4.64 9.21
CA LYS A 138 -1.71 3.31 9.49
C LYS A 138 -2.51 2.20 8.78
N GLU A 139 -3.84 2.24 8.88
CA GLU A 139 -4.73 1.31 8.18
C GLU A 139 -4.59 1.39 6.64
N MET A 140 -4.39 2.60 6.10
CA MET A 140 -4.08 2.80 4.69
C MET A 140 -2.76 2.11 4.32
N GLN A 141 -1.69 2.38 5.08
CA GLN A 141 -0.36 1.81 4.82
C GLN A 141 -0.40 0.28 4.86
N ASP A 142 -1.03 -0.31 5.87
CA ASP A 142 -1.18 -1.76 6.01
C ASP A 142 -1.99 -2.37 4.85
N SER A 143 -3.04 -1.67 4.39
CA SER A 143 -3.85 -2.12 3.26
C SER A 143 -3.08 -2.03 1.94
N VAL A 144 -2.33 -0.94 1.72
CA VAL A 144 -1.50 -0.77 0.52
C VAL A 144 -0.42 -1.84 0.47
N MET A 145 0.26 -2.11 1.59
CA MET A 145 1.25 -3.18 1.68
C MET A 145 0.64 -4.55 1.39
N PHE A 146 -0.53 -4.86 1.96
CA PHE A 146 -1.25 -6.10 1.68
C PHE A 146 -1.50 -6.28 0.17
N LEU A 147 -1.90 -5.22 -0.53
CA LEU A 147 -2.14 -5.27 -1.98
C LEU A 147 -0.85 -5.43 -2.77
N GLN A 148 0.24 -4.79 -2.34
CA GLN A 148 1.56 -4.91 -2.97
C GLN A 148 2.12 -6.33 -2.88
N ASN A 149 1.81 -7.10 -1.84
CA ASN A 149 2.15 -8.53 -1.77
C ASN A 149 1.53 -9.35 -2.92
N TYR A 150 0.40 -8.90 -3.48
CA TYR A 150 -0.19 -9.46 -4.69
C TYR A 150 0.32 -8.80 -5.99
N ASN A 151 1.43 -8.07 -5.90
CA ASN A 151 2.05 -7.28 -6.98
C ASN A 151 1.07 -6.27 -7.61
N ILE A 152 0.22 -5.65 -6.80
CA ILE A 152 -0.59 -4.51 -7.21
C ILE A 152 0.27 -3.26 -7.05
N SER A 153 0.30 -2.38 -8.06
CA SER A 153 1.08 -1.14 -7.99
C SER A 153 0.58 -0.22 -6.89
N THR A 154 1.47 0.59 -6.32
CA THR A 154 1.14 1.52 -5.22
C THR A 154 -0.04 2.43 -5.56
N ASN A 155 -0.03 3.01 -6.76
CA ASN A 155 -1.09 3.91 -7.21
C ASN A 155 -2.45 3.21 -7.26
N LEU A 156 -2.48 1.96 -7.74
CA LEU A 156 -3.70 1.18 -7.79
C LEU A 156 -4.15 0.75 -6.39
N ALA A 157 -3.20 0.36 -5.53
CA ALA A 157 -3.47 0.00 -4.15
C ALA A 157 -4.09 1.16 -3.36
N ILE A 158 -3.59 2.38 -3.55
CA ILE A 158 -4.17 3.59 -2.95
C ILE A 158 -5.59 3.84 -3.45
N LYS A 159 -5.86 3.66 -4.76
CA LYS A 159 -7.22 3.80 -5.31
C LYS A 159 -8.18 2.78 -4.69
N ILE A 160 -7.79 1.51 -4.65
CA ILE A 160 -8.59 0.44 -4.04
C ILE A 160 -8.87 0.76 -2.56
N TYR A 161 -7.86 1.20 -1.81
CA TYR A 161 -8.06 1.59 -0.41
C TYR A 161 -9.01 2.77 -0.27
N LYS A 162 -8.89 3.81 -1.09
CA LYS A 162 -9.80 4.97 -1.03
C LYS A 162 -11.25 4.62 -1.35
N THR A 163 -11.50 3.56 -2.11
CA THR A 163 -12.86 3.07 -2.40
C THR A 163 -13.47 2.30 -1.23
N TYR A 164 -12.70 1.43 -0.56
CA TYR A 164 -13.26 0.49 0.43
C TYR A 164 -12.80 0.71 1.88
N PHE A 165 -11.78 1.54 2.10
CA PHE A 165 -11.12 1.78 3.39
C PHE A 165 -10.82 0.46 4.13
N GLY A 166 -11.21 0.35 5.40
CA GLY A 166 -11.01 -0.87 6.19
C GLY A 166 -11.63 -2.15 5.59
N LYS A 167 -12.56 -2.03 4.63
CA LYS A 167 -13.20 -3.18 3.96
C LYS A 167 -12.41 -3.74 2.77
N THR A 168 -11.28 -3.12 2.40
CA THR A 168 -10.48 -3.54 1.23
C THR A 168 -10.15 -5.03 1.24
N LYS A 169 -9.67 -5.55 2.37
CA LYS A 169 -9.28 -6.96 2.49
C LYS A 169 -10.48 -7.90 2.32
N ASP A 170 -11.62 -7.56 2.90
CA ASP A 170 -12.83 -8.38 2.86
C ASP A 170 -13.44 -8.45 1.47
N VAL A 171 -13.52 -7.31 0.78
CA VAL A 171 -14.03 -7.24 -0.59
C VAL A 171 -13.18 -8.09 -1.52
N LEU A 172 -11.85 -8.01 -1.38
CA LEU A 172 -10.93 -8.76 -2.23
C LEU A 172 -10.97 -10.27 -2.00
N LYS A 173 -11.15 -10.72 -0.76
CA LYS A 173 -11.30 -12.14 -0.43
C LYS A 173 -12.65 -12.71 -0.88
N THR A 174 -13.70 -11.88 -0.89
CA THR A 174 -15.06 -12.32 -1.20
C THR A 174 -15.36 -12.26 -2.70
N ASN A 175 -15.13 -11.11 -3.32
CA ASN A 175 -15.37 -10.90 -4.75
C ASN A 175 -14.46 -9.77 -5.30
N PRO A 176 -13.25 -10.09 -5.77
CA PRO A 176 -12.33 -9.11 -6.34
C PRO A 176 -12.80 -8.55 -7.69
N TYR A 177 -13.81 -9.12 -8.33
CA TYR A 177 -14.35 -8.57 -9.57
C TYR A 177 -15.20 -7.31 -9.35
N LYS A 178 -15.58 -7.00 -8.09
CA LYS A 178 -16.17 -5.70 -7.75
C LYS A 178 -15.26 -4.53 -8.05
N LEU A 179 -13.94 -4.74 -8.08
CA LEU A 179 -12.98 -3.72 -8.46
C LEU A 179 -13.25 -3.13 -9.84
N VAL A 180 -13.83 -3.91 -10.76
CA VAL A 180 -14.17 -3.46 -12.13
C VAL A 180 -15.29 -2.42 -12.13
N GLU A 181 -16.22 -2.54 -11.17
CA GLU A 181 -17.39 -1.66 -11.04
C GLU A 181 -17.03 -0.44 -10.17
N ASP A 182 -16.25 -0.64 -9.10
CA ASP A 182 -16.09 0.35 -8.03
C ASP A 182 -14.79 1.19 -8.12
N VAL A 183 -13.82 0.81 -8.97
CA VAL A 183 -12.49 1.45 -9.00
C VAL A 183 -12.06 1.88 -10.41
N ASP A 184 -11.96 3.19 -10.61
CA ASP A 184 -11.53 3.79 -11.87
C ASP A 184 -10.12 3.35 -12.31
N GLY A 185 -10.06 2.79 -13.51
CA GLY A 185 -8.84 2.27 -14.14
C GLY A 185 -8.58 0.78 -13.86
N ILE A 186 -9.50 0.08 -13.19
CA ILE A 186 -9.45 -1.39 -13.08
C ILE A 186 -10.41 -2.01 -14.09
N GLY A 187 -9.86 -2.58 -15.15
CA GLY A 187 -10.62 -3.43 -16.08
C GLY A 187 -10.66 -4.89 -15.62
N PHE A 188 -11.49 -5.70 -16.30
CA PHE A 188 -11.62 -7.13 -16.04
C PHE A 188 -10.28 -7.85 -15.99
N LEU A 189 -9.39 -7.63 -16.97
CA LEU A 189 -8.09 -8.31 -17.04
C LEU A 189 -7.22 -8.02 -15.80
N THR A 190 -7.27 -6.80 -15.27
CA THR A 190 -6.54 -6.43 -14.06
C THR A 190 -7.18 -7.07 -12.83
N ALA A 191 -8.51 -7.02 -12.72
CA ALA A 191 -9.24 -7.69 -11.63
C ALA A 191 -9.05 -9.21 -11.65
N ASP A 192 -9.00 -9.85 -12.82
CA ASP A 192 -8.79 -11.29 -12.97
C ASP A 192 -7.37 -11.69 -12.54
N LYS A 193 -6.35 -10.91 -12.90
CA LYS A 193 -4.98 -11.10 -12.40
C LYS A 193 -4.89 -10.98 -10.88
N ILE A 194 -5.64 -10.04 -10.28
CA ILE A 194 -5.72 -9.89 -8.83
C ILE A 194 -6.43 -11.10 -8.21
N ALA A 195 -7.57 -11.50 -8.76
CA ALA A 195 -8.38 -12.61 -8.29
C ALA A 195 -7.61 -13.94 -8.28
N GLN A 196 -6.88 -14.24 -9.36
CA GLN A 196 -6.05 -15.43 -9.47
C GLN A 196 -4.96 -15.47 -8.40
N LYS A 197 -4.28 -14.35 -8.14
CA LYS A 197 -3.22 -14.27 -7.12
C LYS A 197 -3.74 -14.37 -5.69
N ILE A 198 -4.97 -13.89 -5.45
CA ILE A 198 -5.65 -14.02 -4.16
C ILE A 198 -6.17 -15.46 -3.94
N GLY A 199 -6.23 -16.26 -5.00
CA GLY A 199 -6.63 -17.66 -4.94
C GLY A 199 -8.10 -17.90 -5.26
N ILE A 200 -8.77 -16.98 -5.95
CA ILE A 200 -10.14 -17.21 -6.43
C ILE A 200 -10.13 -18.31 -7.51
N PRO A 201 -10.98 -19.34 -7.39
CA PRO A 201 -11.04 -20.42 -8.38
C PRO A 201 -11.37 -19.90 -9.79
N ALA A 202 -10.75 -20.51 -10.81
CA ALA A 202 -10.98 -20.17 -12.21
C ALA A 202 -12.44 -20.42 -12.66
N ASN A 203 -13.16 -21.30 -11.97
CA ASN A 203 -14.59 -21.57 -12.19
C ASN A 203 -15.52 -20.75 -11.27
N SER A 204 -15.02 -19.69 -10.65
CA SER A 204 -15.83 -18.81 -9.79
C SER A 204 -16.99 -18.19 -10.57
N PRO A 205 -18.24 -18.27 -10.06
CA PRO A 205 -19.38 -17.57 -10.66
C PRO A 205 -19.16 -16.06 -10.82
N PHE A 206 -18.38 -15.45 -9.92
CA PHE A 206 -18.03 -14.03 -10.00
C PHE A 206 -17.15 -13.73 -11.22
N ARG A 207 -16.22 -14.63 -11.54
CA ARG A 207 -15.36 -14.53 -12.73
C ARG A 207 -16.18 -14.61 -14.02
N PHE A 208 -17.09 -15.58 -14.10
CA PHE A 208 -17.97 -15.73 -15.26
C PHE A 208 -18.86 -14.50 -15.46
N ARG A 209 -19.52 -14.01 -14.40
CA ARG A 209 -20.35 -12.80 -14.47
C ARG A 209 -19.54 -11.60 -14.96
N ALA A 210 -18.36 -11.37 -14.38
CA ALA A 210 -17.50 -10.26 -14.75
C ALA A 210 -16.97 -10.38 -16.20
N GLY A 211 -16.60 -11.58 -16.63
CA GLY A 211 -16.16 -11.86 -18.00
C GLY A 211 -17.26 -11.63 -19.04
N ILE A 212 -18.51 -12.01 -18.73
CA ILE A 212 -19.68 -11.73 -19.58
C ILE A 212 -19.91 -10.22 -19.70
N LEU A 213 -19.94 -9.50 -18.57
CA LEU A 213 -20.12 -8.04 -18.57
C LEU A 213 -19.00 -7.34 -19.35
N PHE A 214 -17.76 -7.79 -19.19
CA PHE A 214 -16.63 -7.27 -19.94
C PHE A 214 -16.78 -7.51 -21.44
N ALA A 215 -17.12 -8.74 -21.87
CA ALA A 215 -17.29 -9.06 -23.28
C ALA A 215 -18.42 -8.24 -23.93
N LEU A 216 -19.52 -7.98 -23.21
CA LEU A 216 -20.59 -7.10 -23.65
C LEU A 216 -20.12 -5.66 -23.82
N LYS A 217 -19.43 -5.13 -22.80
CA LYS A 217 -18.94 -3.75 -22.80
C LYS A 217 -17.87 -3.53 -23.88
N ASP A 218 -16.91 -4.44 -24.01
CA ASP A 218 -15.86 -4.40 -25.04
C ASP A 218 -16.46 -4.43 -26.46
N ASN A 219 -17.52 -5.21 -26.67
CA ASN A 219 -18.21 -5.29 -27.95
C ASN A 219 -18.95 -3.99 -28.30
N SER A 220 -19.61 -3.38 -27.31
CA SER A 220 -20.25 -2.06 -27.45
C SER A 220 -19.22 -0.97 -27.71
N ASP A 221 -18.18 -0.88 -26.89
CA ASP A 221 -17.20 0.21 -26.93
C ASP A 221 -16.33 0.20 -28.19
N LYS A 222 -15.94 -0.98 -28.69
CA LYS A 222 -15.07 -1.09 -29.89
C LYS A 222 -15.82 -1.07 -31.21
N ASN A 223 -17.00 -1.69 -31.27
CA ASN A 223 -17.72 -1.89 -32.54
C ASN A 223 -18.97 -1.02 -32.65
N GLY A 224 -19.38 -0.32 -31.60
CA GLY A 224 -20.64 0.44 -31.56
C GLY A 224 -21.89 -0.45 -31.54
N ASN A 225 -21.73 -1.73 -31.23
CA ASN A 225 -22.82 -2.69 -31.26
C ASN A 225 -23.79 -2.48 -30.09
N THR A 226 -25.09 -2.45 -30.37
CA THR A 226 -26.15 -2.38 -29.36
C THR A 226 -26.66 -3.77 -28.95
N TYR A 227 -26.23 -4.83 -29.63
CA TYR A 227 -26.57 -6.22 -29.34
C TYR A 227 -25.43 -7.18 -29.75
N ILE A 228 -25.43 -8.39 -29.19
CA ILE A 228 -24.57 -9.50 -29.60
C ILE A 228 -25.36 -10.81 -29.53
N THR A 229 -25.13 -11.73 -30.46
CA THR A 229 -25.80 -13.04 -30.41
C THR A 229 -25.22 -13.89 -29.28
N LYS A 230 -26.05 -14.74 -28.67
CA LYS A 230 -25.62 -15.64 -27.59
C LYS A 230 -24.41 -16.50 -27.99
N LYS A 231 -24.39 -17.02 -29.23
CA LYS A 231 -23.28 -17.83 -29.73
C LYS A 231 -21.97 -17.05 -29.72
N LEU A 232 -21.95 -15.85 -30.31
CA LEU A 232 -20.75 -15.02 -30.39
C LEU A 232 -20.30 -14.54 -29.01
N LEU A 233 -21.24 -14.21 -28.12
CA LEU A 233 -20.93 -13.87 -26.73
C LEU A 233 -20.23 -15.02 -26.00
N LEU A 234 -20.76 -16.25 -26.12
CA LEU A 234 -20.15 -17.42 -25.50
C LEU A 234 -18.76 -17.72 -26.06
N GLU A 235 -18.55 -17.57 -27.37
CA GLU A 235 -17.22 -17.71 -28.00
C GLU A 235 -16.23 -16.67 -27.46
N ASN A 236 -16.64 -15.40 -27.34
CA ASN A 236 -15.78 -14.34 -26.82
C ASN A 236 -15.43 -14.55 -25.34
N VAL A 237 -16.41 -14.91 -24.51
CA VAL A 237 -16.19 -15.20 -23.09
C VAL A 237 -15.29 -16.42 -22.91
N SER A 238 -15.47 -17.47 -23.72
CA SER A 238 -14.63 -18.68 -23.64
C SER A 238 -13.18 -18.44 -24.05
N LYS A 239 -12.91 -17.46 -24.93
CA LYS A 239 -11.53 -17.04 -25.27
C LYS A 239 -10.88 -16.19 -24.17
N LEU A 240 -11.70 -15.54 -23.34
CA LEU A 240 -11.26 -14.62 -22.29
C LEU A 240 -10.91 -15.35 -20.97
N LEU A 241 -11.66 -16.40 -20.64
CA LEU A 241 -11.63 -17.08 -19.34
C LEU A 241 -10.70 -18.30 -19.31
#